data_AF-A0A7Z0PFK2-F1
#
_entry.id   AF-A0A7Z0PFK2-F1
#
_cell.length_a   1.000
_cell.length_b   1.000
_cell.length_c   1.000
_cell.angle_alpha   90.00
_cell.angle_beta   90.00
_cell.angle_gamma   90.00
#
_symmetry.space_group_name_H-M   'P 1'
#
loop_
_entity.id
_entity.type
_entity.pdbx_description
1 polymer ?
#
loop_
_entity_poly.entity_id
_entity_poly.type
_entity_poly.pdbx_seq_one_letter_code
_entity_poly.pdbx_strand_id
1 'polypeptide(L)'
;MKKHLIILVLEKIYIKFDDEEYQYIYDDIFLDLEDNLEELNISKELPIYLILGSEICGFNKTLDKEIARKFKNILSENYNLKKVFTIYDFILGKTCIILNDYSIKIDEGIEKIDFVLSDYEKDQDFIGYSLILGGDKLKEYLFNQDVYKKSFLNISQIILYIYFIASFFFFILLFIFTDNKYDTKNIENEIKVLEKSLEEKKEKRYEVKKENVEIKPKISNPFKKPFYMDIEFFLNTNVYGLSYTGIEYDDDIWKVKGEVKDIKGLELFEKKLEKYFDKLSVVELKDKDEGISFIYEFENKEV
;
A
#
# COMPACT_ATOMS: atom_id res chain seq x y z
N MET A 1 -18.75 -16.68 25.50
CA MET A 1 -17.44 -16.26 24.94
C MET A 1 -16.58 -17.50 24.77
N LYS A 2 -15.74 -17.61 23.72
CA LYS A 2 -14.78 -18.71 23.65
C LYS A 2 -13.75 -18.49 24.75
N LYS A 3 -13.65 -19.46 25.68
CA LYS A 3 -12.61 -19.48 26.70
C LYS A 3 -11.25 -19.52 26.01
N HIS A 4 -10.32 -18.73 26.47
CA HIS A 4 -8.95 -18.69 25.95
C HIS A 4 -7.99 -18.45 27.11
N LEU A 5 -6.77 -18.92 26.94
CA LEU A 5 -5.70 -18.73 27.90
C LEU A 5 -4.76 -17.65 27.40
N ILE A 6 -4.43 -16.69 28.26
CA ILE A 6 -3.36 -15.73 28.00
C ILE A 6 -2.22 -16.04 28.95
N ILE A 7 -1.06 -16.34 28.39
CA ILE A 7 0.18 -16.52 29.14
C ILE A 7 1.06 -15.31 28.84
N LEU A 8 1.42 -14.57 29.87
CA LEU A 8 2.36 -13.46 29.79
C LEU A 8 3.61 -13.83 30.57
N VAL A 9 4.77 -13.78 29.92
CA VAL A 9 6.03 -14.00 30.61
C VAL A 9 6.85 -12.73 30.64
N LEU A 10 7.01 -12.18 31.84
CA LEU A 10 7.90 -11.06 32.18
C LEU A 10 8.99 -11.62 33.11
N GLU A 11 9.25 -10.97 34.24
CA GLU A 11 10.01 -11.49 35.39
C GLU A 11 9.44 -12.79 36.01
N LYS A 12 8.16 -13.07 35.72
CA LYS A 12 7.37 -14.20 36.21
C LYS A 12 6.41 -14.64 35.10
N ILE A 13 5.89 -15.85 35.22
CA ILE A 13 4.83 -16.37 34.35
C ILE A 13 3.49 -15.97 34.96
N TYR A 14 2.73 -15.16 34.21
CA TYR A 14 1.37 -14.76 34.54
C TYR A 14 0.41 -15.48 33.60
N ILE A 15 -0.56 -16.22 34.16
CA ILE A 15 -1.55 -16.96 33.39
C ILE A 15 -2.92 -16.39 33.74
N LYS A 16 -3.66 -15.92 32.72
CA LYS A 16 -5.03 -15.45 32.86
C LYS A 16 -6.00 -16.43 32.20
N PHE A 17 -6.92 -16.95 32.99
CA PHE A 17 -7.95 -17.91 32.57
C PHE A 17 -9.28 -17.59 33.26
N ASP A 18 -10.36 -17.40 32.48
CA ASP A 18 -11.72 -17.20 33.02
C ASP A 18 -11.81 -16.18 34.18
N ASP A 19 -11.16 -15.02 34.01
CA ASP A 19 -11.06 -13.92 34.99
C ASP A 19 -10.21 -14.19 36.24
N GLU A 20 -9.63 -15.38 36.35
CA GLU A 20 -8.62 -15.71 37.36
C GLU A 20 -7.21 -15.45 36.82
N GLU A 21 -6.35 -14.92 37.69
CA GLU A 21 -4.94 -14.66 37.42
C GLU A 21 -4.07 -15.54 38.32
N TYR A 22 -3.19 -16.31 37.69
CA TYR A 22 -2.20 -17.15 38.34
C TYR A 22 -0.80 -16.60 38.09
N GLN A 23 0.07 -16.71 39.08
CA GLN A 23 1.42 -16.17 39.03
C GLN A 23 2.41 -17.23 39.50
N TYR A 24 3.44 -17.46 38.68
CA TYR A 24 4.48 -18.44 38.93
C TYR A 24 5.86 -17.81 38.76
N ILE A 25 6.74 -18.11 39.71
CA ILE A 25 8.17 -17.81 39.58
C ILE A 25 8.80 -18.97 38.80
N TYR A 26 9.74 -18.65 37.92
CA TYR A 26 10.44 -19.65 37.12
C TYR A 26 11.95 -19.48 37.24
N ASP A 27 12.67 -20.60 37.24
CA ASP A 27 14.11 -20.66 37.08
C ASP A 27 14.48 -21.07 35.65
N ASP A 28 13.70 -21.98 35.05
CA ASP A 28 13.75 -22.32 33.62
C ASP A 28 12.35 -22.24 33.03
N ILE A 29 12.11 -21.14 32.30
CA ILE A 29 10.84 -20.84 31.65
C ILE A 29 10.26 -21.98 30.82
N PHE A 30 11.09 -22.83 30.21
CA PHE A 30 10.61 -23.85 29.30
C PHE A 30 10.06 -25.06 30.05
N LEU A 31 10.73 -25.47 31.13
CA LEU A 31 10.29 -26.57 31.99
C LEU A 31 9.13 -26.11 32.87
N ASP A 32 9.29 -24.97 33.53
CA ASP A 32 8.31 -24.46 34.49
C ASP A 32 6.97 -24.13 33.81
N LEU A 33 6.98 -23.68 32.54
CA LEU A 33 5.74 -23.39 31.83
C LEU A 33 4.91 -24.65 31.56
N GLU A 34 5.55 -25.77 31.25
CA GLU A 34 4.83 -27.04 31.00
C GLU A 34 4.21 -27.56 32.28
N ASP A 35 4.99 -27.63 33.36
CA ASP A 35 4.55 -28.09 34.67
C ASP A 35 3.36 -27.25 35.20
N ASN A 36 3.46 -25.93 35.11
CA ASN A 36 2.39 -25.02 35.57
C ASN A 36 1.07 -25.20 34.79
N LEU A 37 1.13 -25.51 33.48
CA LEU A 37 -0.07 -25.76 32.67
C LEU A 37 -0.71 -27.11 33.01
N GLU A 38 0.09 -28.12 33.34
CA GLU A 38 -0.39 -29.42 33.82
C GLU A 38 -1.05 -29.32 35.19
N GLU A 39 -0.45 -28.58 36.14
CA GLU A 39 -1.03 -28.33 37.46
C GLU A 39 -2.41 -27.67 37.39
N LEU A 40 -2.57 -26.72 36.47
CA LEU A 40 -3.84 -26.02 36.22
C LEU A 40 -4.90 -26.89 35.51
N ASN A 41 -4.58 -28.13 35.15
CA ASN A 41 -5.47 -29.06 34.43
C ASN A 41 -6.12 -28.43 33.18
N ILE A 42 -5.34 -27.64 32.43
CA ILE A 42 -5.86 -26.91 31.28
C ILE A 42 -6.18 -27.87 30.14
N SER A 43 -7.36 -27.71 29.54
CA SER A 43 -7.75 -28.49 28.36
C SER A 43 -6.79 -28.22 27.19
N LYS A 44 -6.25 -29.28 26.60
CA LYS A 44 -5.36 -29.21 25.42
C LYS A 44 -5.99 -28.52 24.21
N GLU A 45 -7.33 -28.50 24.11
CA GLU A 45 -8.05 -27.87 23.00
C GLU A 45 -8.19 -26.34 23.17
N LEU A 46 -7.97 -25.83 24.38
CA LEU A 46 -8.15 -24.42 24.70
C LEU A 46 -7.13 -23.56 23.91
N PRO A 47 -7.58 -22.51 23.20
CA PRO A 47 -6.66 -21.65 22.47
C PRO A 47 -5.75 -20.88 23.45
N ILE A 48 -4.45 -21.07 23.30
CA ILE A 48 -3.41 -20.39 24.10
C ILE A 48 -2.79 -19.26 23.29
N TYR A 49 -2.67 -18.09 23.90
CA TYR A 49 -1.93 -16.93 23.40
C TYR A 49 -0.77 -16.65 24.35
N LEU A 50 0.45 -16.65 23.81
CA LEU A 50 1.67 -16.40 24.58
C LEU A 50 2.19 -14.99 24.27
N ILE A 51 2.50 -14.21 25.31
CA ILE A 51 3.09 -12.88 25.23
C ILE A 51 4.45 -12.92 25.94
N LEU A 52 5.51 -12.61 25.21
CA LEU A 52 6.89 -12.64 25.71
C LEU A 52 7.41 -11.24 26.00
N GLY A 53 7.96 -11.07 27.20
CA GLY A 53 8.62 -9.86 27.70
C GLY A 53 10.02 -9.65 27.15
N SER A 54 10.55 -8.45 27.41
CA SER A 54 11.87 -7.99 26.97
C SER A 54 13.03 -8.87 27.44
N GLU A 55 12.89 -9.52 28.60
CA GLU A 55 13.91 -10.46 29.12
C GLU A 55 14.12 -11.67 28.21
N ILE A 56 13.06 -12.11 27.52
CA ILE A 56 13.09 -13.29 26.67
C ILE A 56 13.30 -12.90 25.21
N CYS A 57 12.54 -11.93 24.70
CA CYS A 57 12.60 -11.55 23.29
C CYS A 57 13.63 -10.43 22.99
N GLY A 58 14.29 -9.89 24.01
CA GLY A 58 15.19 -8.75 23.89
C GLY A 58 14.46 -7.43 23.57
N PHE A 59 15.20 -6.49 22.97
CA PHE A 59 14.71 -5.15 22.59
C PHE A 59 14.33 -5.06 21.11
N ASN A 60 14.06 -6.18 20.45
CA ASN A 60 13.64 -6.19 19.05
C ASN A 60 12.12 -6.30 18.95
N LYS A 61 11.54 -5.56 17.99
CA LYS A 61 10.10 -5.63 17.72
C LYS A 61 9.68 -6.99 17.14
N THR A 62 10.61 -7.66 16.46
CA THR A 62 10.41 -8.99 15.91
C THR A 62 11.02 -10.04 16.83
N LEU A 63 10.23 -11.08 17.12
CA LEU A 63 10.68 -12.23 17.90
C LEU A 63 11.77 -13.01 17.16
N ASP A 64 12.83 -13.39 17.88
CA ASP A 64 13.85 -14.30 17.36
C ASP A 64 13.21 -15.64 16.93
N LYS A 65 13.57 -16.11 15.74
CA LYS A 65 13.06 -17.36 15.17
C LYS A 65 13.38 -18.57 16.03
N GLU A 66 14.53 -18.60 16.70
CA GLU A 66 14.92 -19.72 17.55
C GLU A 66 14.05 -19.80 18.80
N ILE A 67 13.85 -18.67 19.45
CA ILE A 67 13.01 -18.55 20.66
C ILE A 67 11.56 -18.89 20.31
N ALA A 68 11.04 -18.33 19.21
CA ALA A 68 9.71 -18.65 18.70
C ALA A 68 9.55 -20.15 18.45
N ARG A 69 10.57 -20.82 17.90
CA ARG A 69 10.55 -22.26 17.63
C ARG A 69 10.52 -23.08 18.92
N LYS A 70 11.30 -22.71 19.94
CA LYS A 70 11.32 -23.42 21.23
C LYS A 70 9.94 -23.43 21.90
N PHE A 71 9.33 -22.25 22.06
CA PHE A 71 7.97 -22.15 22.62
C PHE A 71 6.94 -22.86 21.76
N LYS A 72 7.07 -22.78 20.43
CA LYS A 72 6.16 -23.47 19.54
C LYS A 72 6.26 -24.99 19.70
N ASN A 73 7.44 -25.55 19.85
CA ASN A 73 7.61 -26.99 20.05
C ASN A 73 6.96 -27.44 21.37
N ILE A 74 7.29 -26.78 22.48
CA ILE A 74 6.77 -27.13 23.81
C ILE A 74 5.24 -27.01 23.84
N LEU A 75 4.71 -25.87 23.42
CA LEU A 75 3.28 -25.61 23.57
C LEU A 75 2.43 -26.22 22.46
N SER A 76 2.92 -26.35 21.22
CA SER A 76 2.08 -26.88 20.13
C SER A 76 2.00 -28.41 20.11
N GLU A 77 2.96 -29.10 20.72
CA GLU A 77 2.91 -30.56 20.85
C GLU A 77 1.84 -30.98 21.85
N ASN A 78 1.67 -30.21 22.94
CA ASN A 78 0.78 -30.56 24.03
C ASN A 78 -0.51 -29.71 24.11
N TYR A 79 -0.53 -28.51 23.49
CA TYR A 79 -1.62 -27.56 23.59
C TYR A 79 -1.94 -26.85 22.27
N ASN A 80 -3.13 -26.24 22.19
CA ASN A 80 -3.56 -25.46 21.03
C ASN A 80 -2.99 -24.03 21.03
N LEU A 81 -1.67 -23.92 20.85
CA LEU A 81 -1.00 -22.62 20.71
C LEU A 81 -1.48 -21.91 19.43
N LYS A 82 -2.12 -20.75 19.59
CA LYS A 82 -2.60 -19.93 18.46
C LYS A 82 -1.54 -19.00 17.93
N LYS A 83 -0.89 -18.25 18.82
CA LYS A 83 0.09 -17.24 18.43
C LYS A 83 1.01 -16.90 19.59
N VAL A 84 2.26 -16.60 19.23
CA VAL A 84 3.26 -16.00 20.12
C VAL A 84 3.39 -14.53 19.73
N PHE A 85 3.34 -13.66 20.71
CA PHE A 85 3.49 -12.23 20.60
C PHE A 85 4.66 -11.76 21.46
N THR A 86 5.17 -10.58 21.15
CA THR A 86 6.05 -9.81 22.04
C THR A 86 5.22 -8.77 22.79
N ILE A 87 5.71 -8.27 23.94
CA ILE A 87 5.08 -7.12 24.61
C ILE A 87 4.96 -5.90 23.68
N TYR A 88 5.92 -5.73 22.77
CA TYR A 88 5.96 -4.63 21.81
C TYR A 88 4.87 -4.71 20.76
N ASP A 89 4.29 -5.90 20.54
CA ASP A 89 3.13 -6.01 19.66
C ASP A 89 1.95 -5.24 20.23
N PHE A 90 1.81 -5.10 21.55
CA PHE A 90 0.65 -4.47 22.20
C PHE A 90 0.86 -3.00 22.57
N ILE A 91 2.10 -2.55 22.60
CA ILE A 91 2.43 -1.18 22.92
C ILE A 91 2.31 -0.34 21.65
N LEU A 92 1.56 0.76 21.74
CA LEU A 92 1.24 1.63 20.62
C LEU A 92 1.80 3.03 20.85
N GLY A 93 2.27 3.65 19.77
CA GLY A 93 2.78 5.02 19.80
C GLY A 93 4.01 5.20 20.69
N LYS A 94 4.27 6.46 21.04
CA LYS A 94 5.39 6.85 21.91
C LYS A 94 5.11 6.41 23.34
N THR A 95 5.81 5.40 23.83
CA THR A 95 5.61 4.83 25.17
C THR A 95 6.95 4.65 25.88
N CYS A 96 7.00 5.01 27.16
CA CYS A 96 8.12 4.73 28.04
C CYS A 96 7.65 3.77 29.14
N ILE A 97 8.28 2.60 29.22
CA ILE A 97 8.05 1.60 30.26
C ILE A 97 9.17 1.75 31.27
N ILE A 98 8.85 2.06 32.51
CA ILE A 98 9.83 2.23 33.58
C ILE A 98 9.78 0.98 34.47
N LEU A 99 10.82 0.14 34.44
CA LEU A 99 10.90 -1.08 35.23
C LEU A 99 11.89 -0.91 36.39
N ASN A 100 12.00 -1.94 37.24
CA ASN A 100 12.87 -1.90 38.41
C ASN A 100 14.35 -1.82 38.04
N ASP A 101 14.76 -2.47 36.95
CA ASP A 101 16.18 -2.60 36.58
C ASP A 101 16.59 -1.72 35.40
N TYR A 102 15.64 -1.31 34.56
CA TYR A 102 15.86 -0.43 33.41
C TYR A 102 14.53 0.12 32.88
N SER A 103 14.62 1.11 32.00
CA SER A 103 13.47 1.61 31.25
C SER A 103 13.56 1.23 29.78
N ILE A 104 12.41 1.10 29.15
CA ILE A 104 12.27 0.83 27.72
C ILE A 104 11.55 1.99 27.08
N LYS A 105 12.21 2.67 26.16
CA LYS A 105 11.61 3.74 25.37
C LYS A 105 11.25 3.22 23.99
N ILE A 106 10.02 3.47 23.59
CA ILE A 106 9.43 3.02 22.34
C ILE A 106 8.95 4.27 21.60
N ASP A 107 9.53 4.53 20.43
CA ASP A 107 9.14 5.62 19.52
C ASP A 107 9.21 5.10 18.07
N GLU A 108 10.21 5.52 17.30
CA GLU A 108 10.54 4.95 15.98
C GLU A 108 11.30 3.62 16.11
N GLY A 109 11.95 3.41 17.25
CA GLY A 109 12.66 2.18 17.63
C GLY A 109 12.39 1.80 19.09
N ILE A 110 13.04 0.72 19.54
CA ILE A 110 13.00 0.26 20.93
C ILE A 110 14.41 0.45 21.51
N GLU A 111 14.51 1.23 22.57
CA GLU A 111 15.77 1.58 23.22
C GLU A 111 15.72 1.26 24.70
N LYS A 112 16.83 0.69 25.22
CA LYS A 112 17.05 0.55 26.66
C LYS A 112 17.60 1.86 27.20
N ILE A 113 17.03 2.32 28.32
CA ILE A 113 17.50 3.48 29.06
C ILE A 113 17.87 3.04 30.46
N ASP A 114 19.04 3.49 30.93
CA ASP A 114 19.47 3.36 32.32
C ASP A 114 18.74 4.39 33.19
N PHE A 115 17.42 4.20 33.30
CA PHE A 115 16.51 4.93 34.16
C PHE A 115 15.63 3.90 34.84
N VAL A 116 15.53 3.91 36.15
CA VAL A 116 14.79 2.88 36.89
C VAL A 116 13.58 3.44 37.62
N LEU A 117 12.67 2.56 38.05
CA LEU A 117 11.47 2.95 38.75
C LEU A 117 11.75 3.71 40.05
N SER A 118 12.88 3.45 40.72
CA SER A 118 13.29 4.21 41.91
C SER A 118 13.70 5.65 41.60
N ASP A 119 14.11 5.93 40.36
CA ASP A 119 14.51 7.27 39.92
C ASP A 119 13.29 8.11 39.50
N TYR A 120 12.12 7.47 39.37
CA TYR A 120 10.90 8.14 38.97
C TYR A 120 10.34 8.99 40.11
N GLU A 121 10.30 10.30 39.91
CA GLU A 121 9.64 11.22 40.82
C GLU A 121 8.14 11.27 40.53
N LYS A 122 7.34 11.32 41.60
CA LYS A 122 5.89 11.51 41.48
C LYS A 122 5.63 12.86 40.78
N ASP A 123 4.84 12.83 39.71
CA ASP A 123 4.53 13.97 38.82
C ASP A 123 5.62 14.32 37.79
N GLN A 124 6.65 13.47 37.63
CA GLN A 124 7.58 13.58 36.51
C GLN A 124 6.87 13.25 35.19
N ASP A 125 6.86 14.22 34.28
CA ASP A 125 6.25 14.10 32.96
C ASP A 125 7.30 13.75 31.90
N PHE A 126 6.96 12.80 31.04
CA PHE A 126 7.74 12.44 29.86
C PHE A 126 7.00 12.98 28.65
N ILE A 127 7.32 14.24 28.30
CA ILE A 127 6.60 14.99 27.27
C ILE A 127 6.48 14.18 25.99
N GLY A 128 5.24 13.89 25.60
CA GLY A 128 4.92 13.17 24.36
C GLY A 128 5.03 11.64 24.45
N TYR A 129 5.24 11.05 25.63
CA TYR A 129 5.26 9.60 25.85
C TYR A 129 4.16 9.16 26.82
N SER A 130 3.55 8.03 26.53
CA SER A 130 2.69 7.31 27.49
C SER A 130 3.57 6.56 28.49
N LEU A 131 3.26 6.64 29.79
CA LEU A 131 4.07 6.03 30.84
C LEU A 131 3.44 4.76 31.39
N ILE A 132 4.23 3.70 31.45
CA ILE A 132 3.88 2.44 32.14
C ILE A 132 4.88 2.25 33.27
N LEU A 133 4.41 2.27 34.51
CA LEU A 133 5.25 2.25 35.71
C LEU A 133 5.23 0.87 36.38
N GLY A 134 6.32 0.14 36.28
CA GLY A 134 6.53 -1.17 36.88
C GLY A 134 5.92 -2.35 36.11
N GLY A 135 6.35 -3.56 36.47
CA GLY A 135 5.90 -4.82 35.87
C GLY A 135 4.40 -5.08 36.06
N ASP A 136 3.86 -4.73 37.23
CA ASP A 136 2.43 -4.94 37.52
C ASP A 136 1.51 -4.11 36.61
N LYS A 137 1.82 -2.82 36.41
CA LYS A 137 1.04 -1.99 35.48
C LYS A 137 1.20 -2.42 34.03
N LEU A 138 2.39 -2.92 33.66
CA LEU A 138 2.60 -3.49 32.33
C LEU A 138 1.73 -4.74 32.13
N LYS A 139 1.68 -5.63 33.13
CA LYS A 139 0.79 -6.81 33.14
C LYS A 139 -0.66 -6.40 32.97
N GLU A 140 -1.16 -5.49 33.80
CA GLU A 140 -2.54 -4.99 33.72
C GLU A 140 -2.84 -4.37 32.35
N TYR A 141 -1.94 -3.54 31.83
CA TYR A 141 -2.06 -2.95 30.51
C TYR A 141 -2.23 -4.03 29.42
N LEU A 142 -1.40 -5.07 29.45
CA LEU A 142 -1.41 -6.15 28.46
C LEU A 142 -2.64 -7.05 28.58
N PHE A 143 -3.07 -7.39 29.80
CA PHE A 143 -4.25 -8.22 30.06
C PHE A 143 -5.58 -7.52 29.78
N ASN A 144 -5.57 -6.19 29.72
CA ASN A 144 -6.72 -5.39 29.30
C ASN A 144 -6.82 -5.23 27.78
N GLN A 145 -5.79 -5.64 27.01
CA GLN A 145 -5.86 -5.62 25.56
C GLN A 145 -6.67 -6.81 25.03
N ASP A 146 -7.43 -6.59 23.96
CA ASP A 146 -8.14 -7.65 23.23
C ASP A 146 -7.15 -8.51 22.41
N VAL A 147 -6.37 -9.37 23.09
CA VAL A 147 -5.36 -10.25 22.48
C VAL A 147 -5.95 -11.10 21.35
N TYR A 148 -7.18 -11.57 21.53
CA TYR A 148 -7.92 -12.33 20.51
C TYR A 148 -8.13 -11.54 19.20
N LYS A 149 -8.51 -10.26 19.26
CA LYS A 149 -8.80 -9.45 18.06
C LYS A 149 -7.56 -9.24 17.21
N LYS A 150 -6.38 -9.14 17.82
CA LYS A 150 -5.10 -8.98 17.13
C LYS A 150 -4.63 -10.26 16.42
N SER A 151 -5.07 -11.42 16.89
CA SER A 151 -4.80 -12.70 16.24
C SER A 151 -5.57 -12.89 14.93
N PHE A 152 -6.71 -12.21 14.77
CA PHE A 152 -7.64 -12.39 13.65
C PHE A 152 -7.37 -11.53 12.41
N LEU A 153 -6.49 -10.52 12.51
CA LEU A 153 -6.17 -9.64 11.38
C LEU A 153 -4.93 -10.12 10.64
N ASN A 154 -5.07 -11.21 9.88
CA ASN A 154 -4.16 -11.46 8.77
C ASN A 154 -4.47 -10.45 7.66
N ILE A 155 -3.95 -9.23 7.79
CA ILE A 155 -4.14 -8.14 6.81
C ILE A 155 -3.78 -8.63 5.40
N SER A 156 -2.78 -9.51 5.27
CA SER A 156 -2.41 -10.12 3.99
C SER A 156 -3.52 -10.98 3.37
N GLN A 157 -4.33 -11.68 4.17
CA GLN A 157 -5.47 -12.47 3.68
C GLN A 157 -6.66 -11.57 3.31
N ILE A 158 -6.86 -10.48 4.05
CA ILE A 158 -7.88 -9.47 3.72
C ILE A 158 -7.53 -8.75 2.42
N ILE A 159 -6.28 -8.35 2.23
CA ILE A 159 -5.80 -7.72 0.99
C ILE A 159 -5.95 -8.69 -0.20
N LEU A 160 -5.58 -9.97 -0.02
CA LEU A 160 -5.76 -10.99 -1.06
C LEU A 160 -7.25 -11.16 -1.42
N TYR A 161 -8.13 -11.18 -0.43
CA TYR A 161 -9.58 -11.29 -0.63
C TYR A 161 -10.16 -10.05 -1.35
N ILE A 162 -9.74 -8.85 -0.95
CA ILE A 162 -10.12 -7.59 -1.63
C ILE A 162 -9.62 -7.60 -3.07
N TYR A 163 -8.38 -8.04 -3.31
CA TYR A 163 -7.83 -8.16 -4.67
C TYR A 163 -8.65 -9.13 -5.52
N PHE A 164 -9.07 -10.26 -4.95
CA PHE A 164 -9.89 -11.25 -5.65
C PHE A 164 -11.28 -10.69 -6.01
N ILE A 165 -11.92 -9.96 -5.09
CA ILE A 165 -13.20 -9.28 -5.33
C ILE A 165 -13.03 -8.19 -6.39
N ALA A 166 -12.02 -7.33 -6.26
CA ALA A 166 -11.78 -6.25 -7.21
C ALA A 166 -11.50 -6.76 -8.62
N SER A 167 -10.71 -7.85 -8.73
CA SER A 167 -10.45 -8.51 -10.01
C SER A 167 -11.73 -9.09 -10.62
N PHE A 168 -12.57 -9.76 -9.82
CA PHE A 168 -13.85 -10.28 -10.28
C PHE A 168 -14.77 -9.16 -10.81
N PHE A 169 -14.91 -8.05 -10.08
CA PHE A 169 -15.69 -6.90 -10.53
C PHE A 169 -15.11 -6.22 -11.77
N PHE A 170 -13.78 -6.18 -11.90
CA PHE A 170 -13.11 -5.66 -13.10
C PHE A 170 -13.49 -6.47 -14.36
N PHE A 171 -13.53 -7.80 -14.27
CA PHE A 171 -13.97 -8.64 -15.39
C PHE A 171 -15.45 -8.47 -15.73
N ILE A 172 -16.33 -8.33 -14.72
CA ILE A 172 -17.75 -8.04 -14.96
C ILE A 172 -17.92 -6.69 -15.66
N LEU A 173 -17.20 -5.66 -15.19
CA LEU A 173 -17.23 -4.34 -15.81
C LEU A 173 -16.72 -4.37 -17.24
N LEU A 174 -15.60 -5.06 -17.50
CA LEU A 174 -15.10 -5.25 -18.87
C LEU A 174 -16.14 -5.93 -19.76
N PHE A 175 -16.78 -7.01 -19.28
CA PHE A 175 -17.83 -7.71 -20.03
C PHE A 175 -18.99 -6.78 -20.40
N ILE A 176 -19.53 -6.03 -19.43
CA ILE A 176 -20.61 -5.06 -19.66
C ILE A 176 -20.17 -3.95 -20.60
N PHE A 177 -18.94 -3.44 -20.46
CA PHE A 177 -18.40 -2.39 -21.33
C PHE A 177 -18.18 -2.87 -22.77
N THR A 178 -17.76 -4.12 -22.96
CA THR A 178 -17.63 -4.71 -24.29
C THR A 178 -18.99 -4.97 -24.91
N ASP A 179 -19.94 -5.54 -24.18
CA ASP A 179 -21.28 -5.87 -24.71
C ASP A 179 -22.05 -4.60 -25.12
N ASN A 180 -21.97 -3.53 -24.31
CA ASN A 180 -22.63 -2.26 -24.61
C ASN A 180 -21.97 -1.44 -25.74
N LYS A 181 -20.70 -1.71 -26.09
CA LYS A 181 -20.02 -1.01 -27.22
C LYS A 181 -20.29 -1.66 -28.57
N TYR A 182 -20.75 -2.91 -28.60
CA TYR A 182 -21.03 -3.65 -29.83
C TYR A 182 -22.53 -3.95 -29.99
N ASP A 183 -23.41 -2.98 -29.71
CA ASP A 183 -24.80 -3.05 -30.20
C ASP A 183 -24.80 -2.81 -31.72
N THR A 184 -24.39 -3.84 -32.46
CA THR A 184 -24.28 -3.86 -33.92
C THR A 184 -25.65 -3.80 -34.60
N LYS A 185 -26.76 -3.83 -33.85
CA LYS A 185 -28.11 -3.76 -34.43
C LYS A 185 -28.36 -2.46 -35.20
N ASN A 186 -27.86 -1.34 -34.71
CA ASN A 186 -27.98 -0.07 -35.43
C ASN A 186 -27.11 -0.05 -36.69
N ILE A 187 -25.90 -0.62 -36.62
CA ILE A 187 -24.99 -0.72 -37.76
C ILE A 187 -25.54 -1.69 -38.82
N GLU A 188 -26.10 -2.83 -38.42
CA GLU A 188 -26.76 -3.78 -39.34
C GLU A 188 -27.99 -3.18 -40.01
N ASN A 189 -28.78 -2.39 -39.29
CA ASN A 189 -29.92 -1.68 -39.86
C ASN A 189 -29.46 -0.58 -40.84
N GLU A 190 -28.42 0.19 -40.51
CA GLU A 190 -27.83 1.17 -41.42
C GLU A 190 -27.22 0.49 -42.66
N ILE A 191 -26.55 -0.66 -42.51
CA ILE A 191 -26.04 -1.45 -43.64
C ILE A 191 -27.18 -1.90 -44.54
N LYS A 192 -28.28 -2.44 -43.99
CA LYS A 192 -29.45 -2.84 -44.80
C LYS A 192 -30.11 -1.67 -45.52
N VAL A 193 -30.21 -0.50 -44.87
CA VAL A 193 -30.73 0.71 -45.51
C VAL A 193 -29.79 1.19 -46.61
N LEU A 194 -28.48 1.15 -46.39
CA LEU A 194 -27.47 1.52 -47.36
C LEU A 194 -27.45 0.55 -48.56
N GLU A 195 -27.54 -0.76 -48.34
CA GLU A 195 -27.65 -1.79 -49.38
C GLU A 195 -28.87 -1.56 -50.27
N LYS A 196 -30.04 -1.31 -49.66
CA LYS A 196 -31.27 -1.00 -50.40
C LYS A 196 -31.14 0.31 -51.19
N SER A 197 -30.51 1.34 -50.62
CA SER A 197 -30.23 2.59 -51.32
C SER A 197 -29.21 2.45 -52.46
N LEU A 198 -28.30 1.47 -52.36
CA LEU A 198 -27.30 1.14 -53.37
C LEU A 198 -27.92 0.38 -54.54
N GLU A 199 -28.87 -0.52 -54.29
CA GLU A 199 -29.69 -1.16 -55.33
C GLU A 199 -30.52 -0.12 -56.08
N GLU A 200 -31.23 0.76 -55.36
CA GLU A 200 -32.01 1.86 -55.97
C GLU A 200 -31.13 2.87 -56.74
N LYS A 201 -29.88 3.10 -56.31
CA LYS A 201 -28.91 3.96 -57.02
C LYS A 201 -28.22 3.26 -58.20
N LYS A 202 -28.08 1.93 -58.18
CA LYS A 202 -27.57 1.15 -59.33
C LYS A 202 -28.57 1.16 -60.49
N GLU A 203 -29.87 1.11 -60.20
CA GLU A 203 -30.92 1.25 -61.22
C GLU A 203 -30.98 2.66 -61.85
N LYS A 204 -30.44 3.68 -61.17
CA LYS A 204 -30.49 5.09 -61.60
C LYS A 204 -29.15 5.71 -62.01
N ARG A 205 -28.08 4.92 -62.20
CA ARG A 205 -26.73 5.41 -62.59
C ARG A 205 -26.17 4.78 -63.88
N TYR A 206 -27.01 4.51 -64.87
CA TYR A 206 -26.60 4.77 -66.26
C TYR A 206 -26.81 6.25 -66.51
N GLU A 207 -25.89 7.09 -66.01
CA GLU A 207 -25.55 8.42 -66.54
C GLU A 207 -24.81 9.27 -65.48
N VAL A 208 -23.70 9.85 -65.92
CA VAL A 208 -23.03 11.05 -65.39
C VAL A 208 -21.99 10.86 -64.25
N LYS A 209 -20.74 10.86 -64.77
CA LYS A 209 -19.53 11.63 -64.42
C LYS A 209 -18.83 11.43 -63.07
N LYS A 210 -17.56 11.03 -63.24
CA LYS A 210 -16.45 11.06 -62.30
C LYS A 210 -16.24 12.47 -61.75
N GLU A 211 -16.29 12.59 -60.43
CA GLU A 211 -15.46 13.53 -59.67
C GLU A 211 -15.21 12.91 -58.29
N ASN A 212 -13.94 12.67 -57.98
CA ASN A 212 -13.48 12.09 -56.73
C ASN A 212 -13.61 13.14 -55.62
N VAL A 213 -14.64 13.01 -54.79
CA VAL A 213 -14.69 13.70 -53.49
C VAL A 213 -14.17 12.72 -52.45
N GLU A 214 -12.92 12.92 -52.04
CA GLU A 214 -12.32 12.17 -50.94
C GLU A 214 -12.93 12.69 -49.62
N ILE A 215 -13.91 11.96 -49.11
CA ILE A 215 -14.54 12.19 -47.81
C ILE A 215 -13.58 11.66 -46.74
N LYS A 216 -12.81 12.54 -46.09
CA LYS A 216 -12.16 12.20 -44.82
C LYS A 216 -13.19 12.33 -43.69
N PRO A 217 -13.39 11.30 -42.84
CA PRO A 217 -14.32 11.38 -41.73
C PRO A 217 -13.77 12.34 -40.67
N LYS A 218 -14.49 13.43 -40.41
CA LYS A 218 -14.37 14.21 -39.16
C LYS A 218 -14.88 13.32 -38.03
N ILE A 219 -13.97 12.70 -37.29
CA ILE A 219 -14.27 12.19 -35.95
C ILE A 219 -14.02 13.36 -35.00
N SER A 220 -15.07 14.10 -34.68
CA SER A 220 -15.09 14.99 -33.53
C SER A 220 -15.24 14.14 -32.27
N ASN A 221 -14.19 14.04 -31.47
CA ASN A 221 -14.32 13.57 -30.10
C ASN A 221 -13.64 14.58 -29.16
N PRO A 222 -14.41 15.32 -28.34
CA PRO A 222 -13.90 16.35 -27.46
C PRO A 222 -13.39 15.68 -26.17
N PHE A 223 -12.14 15.20 -26.19
CA PHE A 223 -11.54 14.57 -25.01
C PHE A 223 -10.77 15.58 -24.17
N LYS A 224 -11.31 15.85 -22.97
CA LYS A 224 -10.63 15.90 -21.66
C LYS A 224 -9.11 16.17 -21.71
N LYS A 225 -8.73 17.42 -22.03
CA LYS A 225 -7.45 18.05 -21.66
C LYS A 225 -7.45 18.20 -20.12
N PRO A 226 -6.41 17.88 -19.31
CA PRO A 226 -4.96 17.89 -19.57
C PRO A 226 -4.16 16.64 -19.07
N PHE A 227 -4.77 15.73 -18.31
CA PHE A 227 -4.07 14.73 -17.50
C PHE A 227 -3.42 13.58 -18.30
N TYR A 228 -3.92 13.31 -19.51
CA TYR A 228 -3.36 12.26 -20.38
C TYR A 228 -2.09 12.71 -21.11
N MET A 229 -1.90 14.01 -21.35
CA MET A 229 -0.70 14.50 -22.01
C MET A 229 0.52 14.36 -21.10
N ASP A 230 0.37 14.61 -19.80
CA ASP A 230 1.47 14.45 -18.83
C ASP A 230 2.00 13.01 -18.79
N ILE A 231 1.10 12.03 -18.77
CA ILE A 231 1.48 10.60 -18.70
C ILE A 231 2.08 10.14 -20.04
N GLU A 232 1.50 10.54 -21.17
CA GLU A 232 2.01 10.12 -22.49
C GLU A 232 3.31 10.84 -22.88
N PHE A 233 3.52 12.10 -22.48
CA PHE A 233 4.82 12.77 -22.58
C PHE A 233 5.84 12.10 -21.66
N PHE A 234 5.49 11.86 -20.39
CA PHE A 234 6.38 11.26 -19.41
C PHE A 234 6.84 9.85 -19.80
N LEU A 235 5.95 9.04 -20.35
CA LEU A 235 6.29 7.68 -20.82
C LEU A 235 7.18 7.69 -22.07
N ASN A 236 7.10 8.75 -22.88
CA ASN A 236 7.82 8.86 -24.15
C ASN A 236 9.17 9.59 -24.04
N THR A 237 9.38 10.48 -23.05
CA THR A 237 10.63 11.27 -22.90
C THR A 237 11.87 10.41 -22.66
N ASN A 238 11.74 9.31 -21.90
CA ASN A 238 12.84 8.36 -21.67
C ASN A 238 13.32 7.64 -22.94
N VAL A 239 12.43 7.39 -23.91
CA VAL A 239 12.79 6.72 -25.18
C VAL A 239 13.64 7.62 -26.07
N TYR A 240 13.69 8.92 -25.80
CA TYR A 240 14.29 9.94 -26.67
C TYR A 240 15.47 10.69 -26.03
N GLY A 241 15.98 10.21 -24.89
CA GLY A 241 17.15 10.80 -24.22
C GLY A 241 16.91 12.17 -23.61
N LEU A 242 15.64 12.51 -23.34
CA LEU A 242 15.21 13.77 -22.75
C LEU A 242 15.03 13.61 -21.24
N SER A 243 15.75 14.43 -20.48
CA SER A 243 15.53 14.59 -19.03
C SER A 243 14.53 15.72 -18.84
N TYR A 244 13.26 15.36 -18.80
CA TYR A 244 12.16 16.31 -18.61
C TYR A 244 12.19 16.92 -17.20
N THR A 245 12.05 18.24 -17.09
CA THR A 245 12.15 18.97 -15.81
C THR A 245 10.86 19.70 -15.40
N GLY A 246 9.91 19.93 -16.32
CA GLY A 246 8.58 20.45 -15.96
C GLY A 246 7.70 20.82 -17.16
N ILE A 247 6.39 20.91 -16.91
CA ILE A 247 5.39 21.42 -17.85
C ILE A 247 4.50 22.42 -17.11
N GLU A 248 4.20 23.52 -17.77
CA GLU A 248 3.30 24.56 -17.27
C GLU A 248 2.25 24.81 -18.35
N TYR A 249 1.01 25.04 -17.94
CA TYR A 249 -0.06 25.47 -18.84
C TYR A 249 -0.60 26.79 -18.31
N ASP A 250 -0.49 27.84 -19.11
CA ASP A 250 -0.94 29.18 -18.77
C ASP A 250 -1.41 29.90 -20.02
N ASP A 251 -2.54 30.63 -19.93
CA ASP A 251 -3.14 31.39 -21.04
C ASP A 251 -3.21 30.63 -22.40
N ASP A 252 -3.69 29.38 -22.37
CA ASP A 252 -3.81 28.48 -23.53
C ASP A 252 -2.49 28.07 -24.22
N ILE A 253 -1.36 28.38 -23.58
CA ILE A 253 -0.01 28.02 -24.02
C ILE A 253 0.59 26.96 -23.09
N TRP A 254 1.11 25.89 -23.68
CA TRP A 254 1.88 24.87 -22.98
C TRP A 254 3.36 25.24 -22.99
N LYS A 255 4.01 25.27 -21.83
CA LYS A 255 5.46 25.44 -21.68
C LYS A 255 6.09 24.14 -21.22
N VAL A 256 6.99 23.54 -22.01
CA VAL A 256 7.75 22.35 -21.60
C VAL A 256 9.21 22.73 -21.38
N LYS A 257 9.73 22.30 -20.22
CA LYS A 257 11.11 22.49 -19.79
C LYS A 257 11.79 21.12 -19.70
N GLY A 258 13.02 21.03 -20.22
CA GLY A 258 13.78 19.79 -20.18
C GLY A 258 15.24 19.97 -20.57
N GLU A 259 15.99 18.88 -20.50
CA GLU A 259 17.39 18.81 -20.90
C GLU A 259 17.59 17.65 -21.89
N VAL A 260 18.42 17.87 -22.91
CA VAL A 260 18.78 16.88 -23.92
C VAL A 260 20.29 16.78 -24.03
N LYS A 261 20.81 15.57 -24.27
CA LYS A 261 22.27 15.33 -24.31
C LYS A 261 22.95 15.89 -25.55
N ASP A 262 22.23 16.00 -26.68
CA ASP A 262 22.76 16.51 -27.94
C ASP A 262 21.69 17.22 -28.78
N ILE A 263 22.15 17.99 -29.78
CA ILE A 263 21.28 18.74 -30.71
C ILE A 263 20.36 17.80 -31.51
N LYS A 264 20.80 16.56 -31.78
CA LYS A 264 19.99 15.58 -32.54
C LYS A 264 18.75 15.14 -31.77
N GLY A 265 18.84 15.01 -30.44
CA GLY A 265 17.69 14.73 -29.59
C GLY A 265 16.66 15.86 -29.60
N LEU A 266 17.11 17.11 -29.72
CA LEU A 266 16.26 18.29 -29.85
C LEU A 266 15.45 18.26 -31.16
N GLU A 267 16.11 18.03 -32.30
CA GLU A 267 15.43 17.95 -33.61
C GLU A 267 14.39 16.82 -33.69
N LEU A 268 14.66 15.68 -33.04
CA LEU A 268 13.73 14.56 -32.96
C LEU A 268 12.51 14.86 -32.09
N PHE A 269 12.70 15.68 -31.06
CA PHE A 269 11.64 16.14 -30.18
C PHE A 269 10.72 17.14 -30.91
N GLU A 270 11.29 18.15 -31.56
CA GLU A 270 10.55 19.16 -32.34
C GLU A 270 9.69 18.53 -33.44
N LYS A 271 10.27 17.65 -34.27
CA LYS A 271 9.54 16.94 -35.35
C LYS A 271 8.35 16.12 -34.88
N LYS A 272 8.32 15.70 -33.60
CA LYS A 272 7.18 14.99 -33.04
C LYS A 272 6.14 15.94 -32.52
N LEU A 273 6.55 17.01 -31.87
CA LEU A 273 5.66 18.06 -31.37
C LEU A 273 4.88 18.70 -32.51
N GLU A 274 5.53 18.97 -33.64
CA GLU A 274 4.88 19.46 -34.86
C GLU A 274 3.79 18.53 -35.44
N LYS A 275 3.74 17.25 -35.04
CA LYS A 275 2.66 16.34 -35.45
C LYS A 275 1.38 16.51 -34.64
N TYR A 276 1.50 17.06 -33.43
CA TYR A 276 0.41 17.18 -32.46
C TYR A 276 -0.01 18.63 -32.23
N PHE A 277 0.90 19.59 -32.45
CA PHE A 277 0.71 21.01 -32.22
C PHE A 277 1.05 21.81 -33.47
N ASP A 278 0.23 22.80 -33.80
CA ASP A 278 0.35 23.60 -35.03
C ASP A 278 1.41 24.71 -34.93
N LYS A 279 1.72 25.15 -33.70
CA LYS A 279 2.75 26.16 -33.44
C LYS A 279 3.71 25.69 -32.36
N LEU A 280 4.99 25.76 -32.68
CA LEU A 280 6.12 25.49 -31.80
C LEU A 280 6.96 26.76 -31.73
N SER A 281 7.17 27.29 -30.52
CA SER A 281 8.05 28.44 -30.30
C SER A 281 9.16 28.08 -29.33
N VAL A 282 10.39 28.40 -29.71
CA VAL A 282 11.56 28.22 -28.84
C VAL A 282 11.65 29.44 -27.93
N VAL A 283 11.49 29.24 -26.62
CA VAL A 283 11.58 30.32 -25.63
C VAL A 283 13.01 30.49 -25.16
N GLU A 284 13.69 29.36 -24.91
CA GLU A 284 15.05 29.37 -24.37
C GLU A 284 15.82 28.12 -24.78
N LEU A 285 17.06 28.29 -25.22
CA LEU A 285 18.04 27.23 -25.40
C LEU A 285 19.34 27.65 -24.73
N LYS A 286 19.81 26.85 -23.77
CA LYS A 286 21.07 27.05 -23.07
C LYS A 286 21.92 25.80 -23.20
N ASP A 287 23.07 25.97 -23.84
CA ASP A 287 24.12 24.94 -23.88
C ASP A 287 24.85 24.91 -22.53
N LYS A 288 24.94 23.73 -21.92
CA LYS A 288 25.68 23.47 -20.68
C LYS A 288 26.72 22.39 -20.96
N ASP A 289 27.80 22.35 -20.18
CA ASP A 289 28.93 21.42 -20.38
C ASP A 289 28.54 19.93 -20.48
N GLU A 290 27.35 19.55 -20.00
CA GLU A 290 26.82 18.18 -20.01
C GLU A 290 25.50 17.99 -20.81
N GLY A 291 25.01 19.02 -21.53
CA GLY A 291 23.80 18.95 -22.36
C GLY A 291 23.11 20.29 -22.61
N ILE A 292 22.04 20.27 -23.41
CA ILE A 292 21.26 21.46 -23.79
C ILE A 292 19.97 21.50 -22.97
N SER A 293 19.79 22.55 -22.18
CA SER A 293 18.50 22.84 -21.54
C SER A 293 17.61 23.67 -22.45
N PHE A 294 16.33 23.31 -22.54
CA PHE A 294 15.36 23.95 -23.43
C PHE A 294 14.06 24.33 -22.72
N ILE A 295 13.42 25.37 -23.25
CA ILE A 295 12.03 25.75 -22.93
C ILE A 295 11.30 25.97 -24.26
N TYR A 296 10.24 25.20 -24.49
CA TYR A 296 9.36 25.33 -25.66
C TYR A 296 7.95 25.73 -25.27
N GLU A 297 7.34 26.55 -26.11
CA GLU A 297 5.93 26.92 -26.05
C GLU A 297 5.15 26.25 -27.19
N PHE A 298 3.98 25.70 -26.86
CA PHE A 298 3.05 25.08 -27.82
C PHE A 298 1.66 25.65 -27.66
N GLU A 299 1.03 25.97 -28.78
CA GLU A 299 -0.38 26.33 -28.83
C GLU A 299 -1.19 25.16 -29.40
N ASN A 300 -2.37 24.93 -28.84
CA ASN A 300 -3.31 24.01 -29.45
C ASN A 300 -3.81 24.58 -30.78
N LYS A 301 -4.02 23.70 -31.76
CA LYS A 301 -4.76 24.04 -32.98
C LYS A 301 -6.10 24.65 -32.59
N GLU A 302 -6.34 25.90 -32.99
CA GLU A 302 -7.69 26.48 -32.91
C GLU A 302 -8.65 25.55 -33.65
N VAL A 303 -9.69 25.11 -32.95
CA VAL A 303 -10.78 24.28 -33.50
C VAL A 303 -11.81 25.17 -34.16
#